data_AF-A0A838N2Q0-F1
#
_entry.id   AF-A0A838N2Q0-F1
#
_cell.length_a   1.000
_cell.length_b   1.000
_cell.length_c   1.000
_cell.angle_alpha   90.00
_cell.angle_beta   90.00
_cell.angle_gamma   90.00
#
_symmetry.space_group_name_H-M   'P 1'
#
loop_
_entity.id
_entity.type
_entity.pdbx_description
1 polymer ?
#
loop_
_entity_poly.entity_id
_entity_poly.type
_entity_poly.pdbx_seq_one_letter_code
_entity_poly.pdbx_strand_id
1 'polypeptide(L)' 'RPVRETIRAICSMPAAGDLAALKSKLRSEGTARLQLSVRVEENGVEAAQFSATFVGIAQSPE' A
#
# COMPACT_ATOMS: atom_id res chain seq x y z
N ARG A 1 8.44 17.80 5.20
CA ARG A 1 8.48 19.25 4.89
C ARG A 1 7.12 19.67 4.30
N PRO A 2 6.66 20.92 4.50
CA PRO A 2 5.44 21.40 3.86
C PRO A 2 5.54 21.29 2.33
N VAL A 3 4.43 20.94 1.69
CA VAL A 3 4.29 20.97 0.23
C VAL A 3 3.48 22.21 -0.13
N ARG A 4 3.96 22.97 -1.12
CA ARG A 4 3.40 24.24 -1.55
C ARG A 4 2.96 24.21 -3.02
N GLU A 5 3.43 23.22 -3.77
CA GLU A 5 3.11 23.02 -5.18
C GLU A 5 2.43 21.66 -5.42
N THR A 6 2.46 21.18 -6.67
CA THR A 6 1.84 19.90 -7.04
C THR A 6 2.48 18.73 -6.31
N ILE A 7 1.64 17.93 -5.66
CA ILE A 7 2.06 16.72 -4.96
C ILE A 7 2.03 15.53 -5.92
N ARG A 8 2.98 14.61 -5.78
CA ARG A 8 2.92 13.26 -6.38
C ARG A 8 3.04 12.22 -5.28
N ALA A 9 2.01 11.40 -5.10
CA ALA A 9 2.05 10.25 -4.19
C ALA A 9 2.45 8.99 -4.96
N ILE A 10 3.49 8.31 -4.50
CA ILE A 10 4.07 7.12 -5.13
C ILE A 10 3.99 5.98 -4.12
N CYS A 11 3.11 5.01 -4.39
CA CYS A 11 3.03 3.79 -3.61
C CYS A 11 4.12 2.82 -4.05
N SER A 12 4.91 2.32 -3.10
CA SER A 12 5.93 1.31 -3.38
C SER A 12 5.30 -0.07 -3.47
N MET A 13 5.79 -0.89 -4.40
CA MET A 13 5.43 -2.30 -4.45
C MET A 13 5.84 -2.97 -3.13
N PRO A 14 4.94 -3.70 -2.43
CA PRO A 14 5.31 -4.47 -1.25
C PRO A 14 6.33 -5.56 -1.59
N ALA A 15 7.04 -6.07 -0.57
CA ALA A 15 7.96 -7.17 -0.80
C ALA A 15 7.22 -8.39 -1.36
N ALA A 16 7.88 -9.16 -2.21
CA ALA A 16 7.28 -10.34 -2.86
C ALA A 16 6.72 -11.34 -1.83
N GLY A 17 7.38 -11.48 -0.68
CA GLY A 17 6.91 -12.31 0.44
C GLY A 17 5.60 -11.82 1.05
N ASP A 18 5.45 -10.51 1.25
CA ASP A 18 4.23 -9.93 1.82
C ASP A 18 3.03 -10.10 0.89
N LEU A 19 3.25 -9.90 -0.42
CA LEU A 19 2.22 -10.11 -1.42
C LEU A 19 1.81 -11.59 -1.53
N ALA A 20 2.77 -12.52 -1.45
CA ALA A 20 2.49 -13.95 -1.41
C ALA A 20 1.69 -14.35 -0.16
N ALA A 21 2.07 -13.83 1.01
CA ALA A 21 1.37 -14.05 2.27
C ALA A 21 -0.07 -13.50 2.23
N LEU A 22 -0.27 -12.30 1.69
CA LEU A 22 -1.59 -11.72 1.48
C LEU A 22 -2.47 -12.66 0.64
N LYS A 23 -1.99 -13.10 -0.53
CA LYS A 23 -2.74 -14.01 -1.43
C LYS A 23 -3.04 -15.35 -0.76
N SER A 24 -2.12 -15.88 0.04
CA SER A 24 -2.35 -17.11 0.79
C SER A 24 -3.47 -16.93 1.81
N LYS A 25 -3.40 -15.87 2.64
CA LYS A 25 -4.41 -15.57 3.66
C LYS A 25 -5.77 -15.27 3.09
N LEU A 26 -5.85 -14.51 1.99
CA LEU A 26 -7.13 -14.26 1.30
C LEU A 26 -7.79 -15.56 0.83
N ARG A 27 -7.01 -16.55 0.38
CA ARG A 27 -7.54 -17.85 -0.04
C ARG A 27 -7.99 -18.73 1.13
N SER A 28 -7.26 -18.71 2.25
CA SER A 28 -7.55 -19.60 3.39
C SER A 28 -8.58 -19.01 4.37
N GLU A 29 -8.54 -17.71 4.60
CA GLU A 29 -9.29 -17.03 5.66
C GLU A 29 -10.34 -16.05 5.10
N GLY A 30 -10.33 -15.79 3.79
CA GLY A 30 -11.23 -14.83 3.15
C GLY A 30 -10.94 -13.37 3.49
N THR A 31 -10.00 -13.09 4.39
CA THR A 31 -9.58 -11.74 4.76
C THR A 31 -8.07 -11.70 4.99
N ALA A 32 -7.43 -10.58 4.67
CA ALA A 32 -6.00 -10.42 4.93
C ALA A 32 -5.60 -8.94 4.99
N ARG A 33 -4.50 -8.64 5.69
CA ARG A 33 -3.97 -7.29 5.84
C ARG A 33 -2.66 -7.11 5.07
N LEU A 34 -2.44 -5.92 4.53
CA LEU A 34 -1.19 -5.51 3.87
C LEU A 34 -0.83 -4.08 4.29
N GLN A 35 0.42 -3.86 4.68
CA GLN A 35 0.94 -2.52 4.88
C GLN A 35 1.62 -2.03 3.60
N LEU A 36 1.30 -0.81 3.18
CA LEU A 36 1.91 -0.15 2.04
C LEU A 36 2.61 1.12 2.49
N SER A 37 3.74 1.43 1.86
CA SER A 37 4.47 2.67 2.08
C SER A 37 4.34 3.57 0.86
N VAL A 38 4.02 4.84 1.12
CA VAL A 38 3.83 5.87 0.11
C VAL A 38 4.81 6.99 0.35
N ARG A 39 5.56 7.35 -0.69
CA ARG A 39 6.38 8.56 -0.74
C ARG A 39 5.57 9.67 -1.38
N VAL A 40 5.58 10.85 -0.78
CA VAL A 40 5.04 12.07 -1.37
C VAL A 40 6.21 12.93 -1.84
N GLU A 41 6.20 13.28 -3.12
CA GLU A 41 7.20 14.13 -3.75
C GLU A 41 6.60 15.48 -4.15
N GLU A 42 7.44 16.52 -4.08
CA GLU A 42 7.22 17.83 -4.71
C GLU A 42 8.46 18.11 -5.56
N ASN A 43 8.27 18.33 -6.86
CA ASN A 43 9.35 18.55 -7.84
C ASN A 43 10.43 17.47 -7.84
N GLY A 44 10.02 16.19 -7.69
CA GLY A 44 10.92 15.03 -7.68
C GLY A 44 11.72 14.86 -6.39
N VAL A 45 11.47 15.70 -5.38
CA VAL A 45 12.14 15.63 -4.07
C VAL A 45 11.14 15.13 -3.03
N GLU A 46 11.53 14.14 -2.24
CA GLU A 46 10.71 13.63 -1.14
C GLU A 46 10.32 14.77 -0.17
N ALA A 47 9.02 14.91 0.06
CA ALA A 47 8.45 15.88 0.96
C ALA A 47 7.88 15.25 2.23
N ALA A 48 7.32 14.05 2.11
CA ALA A 48 6.79 13.26 3.21
C ALA A 48 6.79 11.77 2.86
N GLN A 49 6.69 10.94 3.88
CA GLN A 49 6.47 9.50 3.76
C GLN A 49 5.38 9.10 4.74
N PHE A 50 4.50 8.20 4.32
CA PHE A 50 3.54 7.56 5.23
C PHE A 50 3.42 6.07 4.93
N SER A 51 2.97 5.32 5.95
CA SER A 51 2.57 3.94 5.80
C SER A 51 1.11 3.77 6.18
N ALA A 52 0.39 2.93 5.44
CA ALA A 52 -1.02 2.65 5.68
C ALA A 52 -1.29 1.14 5.61
N THR A 53 -2.16 0.66 6.49
CA THR A 53 -2.60 -0.74 6.52
C THR A 53 -3.94 -0.87 5.82
N PHE A 54 -4.00 -1.76 4.84
CA PHE A 54 -5.19 -2.10 4.06
C PHE A 54 -5.68 -3.50 4.42
N VAL A 55 -6.98 -3.72 4.33
CA VAL A 55 -7.61 -5.03 4.53
C VAL A 55 -8.29 -5.44 3.24
N GLY A 56 -7.85 -6.57 2.67
CA GLY A 56 -8.53 -7.23 1.57
C GLY A 56 -9.59 -8.19 2.10
N ILE A 57 -10.72 -8.26 1.41
CA ILE A 57 -11.81 -9.20 1.67
C ILE A 57 -12.01 -9.98 0.37
N ALA A 58 -11.89 -11.30 0.42
CA ALA A 58 -12.16 -12.16 -0.71
C ALA A 58 -13.65 -12.07 -1.06
N GLN A 59 -13.98 -11.80 -2.31
CA GLN A 59 -15.37 -11.82 -2.74
C GLN A 59 -15.78 -13.29 -2.88
N SER A 60 -16.84 -13.67 -2.16
CA SER A 60 -17.56 -14.90 -2.47
C SER A 60 -18.16 -14.76 -3.86
N PRO A 61 -18.03 -15.75 -4.76
CA PRO A 61 -18.79 -15.74 -5.99
C PRO A 61 -20.28 -15.78 -5.66
N GLU A 62 -21.05 -14.78 -6.12
CA GLU A 62 -22.52 -14.81 -6.16
C GLU A 62 -23.05 -15.93 -7.06
#